data_AF-A0A1J7IVP7-F1
#
_entry.id   AF-A0A1J7IVP7-F1
#
_cell.length_a   1.000
_cell.length_b   1.000
_cell.length_c   1.000
_cell.angle_alpha   90.00
_cell.angle_beta   90.00
_cell.angle_gamma   90.00
#
_symmetry.space_group_name_H-M   'P 1'
#
loop_
_entity.id
_entity.type
_entity.pdbx_description
1 polymer ?
#
loop_
_entity_poly.entity_id
_entity_poly.type
_entity_poly.pdbx_seq_one_letter_code
_entity_poly.pdbx_strand_id
1 'polypeptide(L)'
;MHFQKDPVSKLAASHACSRIDLVRGYENPVETVYDTESRRWLKVVCHRLGGDYLETDHVCNQLFFQKAAPMFAAIRAELDAGPPNLTALTVDLDGQVLTRSTNPDDDITPGTHYASVGDYQIPAHVKTLARDELVELARLVPFGDIVILASSPSLDAERLVFKYYQHVFDLQATWNAIHIGAKLSSHPHIAPVRHLVVDETDRSRVVGFTTPFYPGGDLSETAQSRPFKLKWAKQLLGTLDDLHLKYGVFHGDIKLRNMVIDPSTDNLTLIDFGVSAKIGTPDYELHHMAALKPEAFNRSHRGYAEDAILAIRAVYGAVRGSEDLGFFGGTDPSGFPIPIQTSDITKGGWVKGENVTLDSPVEDYYRLVKDWLHERNNGRKVTQHNQASEPLNYPDFMPPPQADIDAYRDMLARRPEATLYGELTSPQPLNLDLSRPRELIPDDELLEEMRFPGIMFWQFWWQSVWTGRPTSGRYFRRIDAVEAGRPFLNWERPPAAQLDPTRRLLANGKYEDEHNSTSTKTNERKRKAREEEEEEEARDGSDDSGGKASEISTASNATMRVTRSATKKANGAVAPPAPKPKPAAARKAAAIKGKGRKAARATANGKKKTPDQGLPNGK
;
A
#
# COMPACT_ATOMS: atom_id res chain seq x y z
N MET A 1 -1.97 -7.75 -10.12
CA MET A 1 -2.94 -7.57 -11.22
C MET A 1 -3.13 -6.08 -11.40
N HIS A 2 -2.92 -5.54 -12.60
CA HIS A 2 -3.39 -4.18 -12.88
C HIS A 2 -4.86 -4.27 -13.24
N PHE A 3 -5.66 -3.54 -12.47
CA PHE A 3 -7.06 -3.33 -12.76
C PHE A 3 -7.19 -1.99 -13.45
N GLN A 4 -7.79 -1.98 -14.64
CA GLN A 4 -8.21 -0.72 -15.21
C GLN A 4 -9.60 -0.40 -14.67
N LYS A 5 -9.68 0.71 -13.94
CA LYS A 5 -10.95 1.21 -13.43
C LYS A 5 -11.69 1.87 -14.59
N ASP A 6 -12.85 1.33 -14.94
CA ASP A 6 -13.78 2.11 -15.75
C ASP A 6 -14.29 3.28 -14.89
N PRO A 7 -14.05 4.55 -15.29
CA PRO A 7 -14.46 5.70 -14.52
C PRO A 7 -15.99 5.76 -14.30
N VAL A 8 -16.79 5.08 -15.13
CA VAL A 8 -18.25 5.05 -15.01
C VAL A 8 -18.74 3.91 -14.12
N SER A 9 -18.33 2.66 -14.39
CA SER A 9 -18.85 1.48 -13.67
C SER A 9 -18.13 1.14 -12.38
N LYS A 10 -16.96 1.74 -12.09
CA LYS A 10 -16.08 1.43 -10.95
C LYS A 10 -15.68 -0.05 -10.84
N LEU A 11 -15.90 -0.82 -11.90
CA LEU A 11 -15.39 -2.18 -12.02
C LEU A 11 -13.88 -2.11 -12.23
N ALA A 12 -13.18 -2.97 -11.51
CA ALA A 12 -11.76 -3.21 -11.68
C ALA A 12 -11.64 -4.51 -12.49
N ALA A 13 -11.43 -4.41 -13.80
CA ALA A 13 -11.21 -5.58 -14.66
C ALA A 13 -9.71 -5.89 -14.77
N SER A 14 -9.31 -7.14 -14.56
CA SER A 14 -7.91 -7.53 -14.74
C SER A 14 -7.51 -7.40 -16.21
N HIS A 15 -6.30 -6.90 -16.48
CA HIS A 15 -5.79 -6.54 -17.82
C HIS A 15 -5.83 -7.63 -18.91
N ALA A 16 -6.20 -8.89 -18.61
CA ALA A 16 -6.40 -9.93 -19.62
C ALA A 16 -7.47 -9.54 -20.68
N CYS A 17 -8.40 -8.65 -20.30
CA CYS A 17 -9.38 -7.97 -21.17
C CYS A 17 -8.75 -7.17 -22.33
N SER A 18 -7.56 -6.62 -22.12
CA SER A 18 -6.94 -5.65 -23.04
C SER A 18 -5.95 -6.23 -24.06
N ARG A 19 -5.57 -7.51 -23.95
CA ARG A 19 -4.72 -8.17 -24.96
C ARG A 19 -5.22 -9.58 -25.15
N ILE A 20 -6.17 -9.66 -26.07
CA ILE A 20 -6.34 -10.84 -26.90
C ILE A 20 -4.98 -11.04 -27.56
N ASP A 21 -4.28 -12.11 -27.15
CA ASP A 21 -2.99 -12.49 -27.69
C ASP A 21 -3.21 -12.98 -29.13
N LEU A 22 -3.27 -12.02 -30.07
CA LEU A 22 -3.57 -12.17 -31.50
C LEU A 22 -2.73 -13.25 -32.21
N VAL A 23 -1.58 -13.59 -31.62
CA VAL A 23 -0.59 -14.49 -32.22
C VAL A 23 -0.82 -15.96 -31.82
N ARG A 24 -1.67 -16.26 -30.82
CA ARG A 24 -1.75 -17.62 -30.24
C ARG A 24 -3.11 -18.31 -30.28
N GLY A 25 -4.15 -17.69 -30.83
CA GLY A 25 -5.43 -18.37 -31.07
C GLY A 25 -6.10 -18.93 -29.81
N TYR A 26 -5.95 -18.28 -28.65
CA TYR A 26 -6.68 -18.68 -27.45
C TYR A 26 -8.17 -18.36 -27.62
N GLU A 27 -9.00 -19.41 -27.67
CA GLU A 27 -10.42 -19.29 -28.03
C GLU A 27 -11.31 -18.65 -26.95
N ASN A 28 -10.84 -18.50 -25.70
CA ASN A 28 -11.63 -17.86 -24.63
C ASN A 28 -10.72 -17.17 -23.61
N PRO A 29 -10.59 -15.83 -23.61
CA PRO A 29 -9.96 -15.14 -22.48
C PRO A 29 -10.89 -15.27 -21.27
N VAL A 30 -10.53 -16.16 -20.34
CA VAL A 30 -11.11 -16.14 -18.99
C VAL A 30 -10.50 -14.96 -18.27
N GLU A 31 -11.36 -14.04 -17.84
CA GLU A 31 -10.97 -12.81 -17.20
C GLU A 31 -11.54 -12.74 -15.80
N THR A 32 -10.74 -12.21 -14.89
CA THR A 32 -11.17 -11.96 -13.53
C THR A 32 -11.62 -10.52 -13.41
N VAL A 33 -12.86 -10.29 -12.98
CA VAL A 33 -13.35 -8.97 -12.58
C VAL A 33 -13.38 -8.90 -11.07
N TYR A 34 -12.83 -7.82 -10.52
CA TYR A 34 -12.99 -7.46 -9.12
C TYR A 34 -13.99 -6.32 -9.04
N ASP A 35 -15.13 -6.56 -8.42
CA ASP A 35 -16.04 -5.48 -8.07
C ASP A 35 -15.51 -4.79 -6.81
N THR A 36 -14.91 -3.62 -7.01
CA THR A 36 -14.40 -2.80 -5.91
C THR A 36 -15.53 -2.40 -4.97
N GLU A 37 -16.78 -2.38 -5.43
CA GLU A 37 -17.91 -1.96 -4.61
C GLU A 37 -18.39 -3.01 -3.60
N SER A 38 -18.68 -4.22 -4.08
CA SER A 38 -19.08 -5.36 -3.25
C SER A 38 -17.89 -6.17 -2.71
N ARG A 39 -16.66 -5.83 -3.11
CA ARG A 39 -15.42 -6.58 -2.80
C ARG A 39 -15.47 -8.03 -3.25
N ARG A 40 -16.13 -8.29 -4.39
CA ARG A 40 -16.35 -9.62 -4.96
C ARG A 40 -15.46 -9.88 -6.15
N TRP A 41 -14.99 -11.11 -6.25
CA TRP A 41 -14.30 -11.61 -7.42
C TRP A 41 -15.30 -12.38 -8.28
N LEU A 42 -15.33 -12.07 -9.57
CA LEU A 42 -16.21 -12.70 -10.54
C LEU A 42 -15.38 -13.21 -11.70
N LYS A 43 -15.52 -14.50 -12.01
CA LYS A 43 -14.96 -15.07 -13.23
C LYS A 43 -15.84 -14.65 -14.41
N VAL A 44 -15.28 -13.90 -15.34
CA VAL A 44 -15.97 -13.46 -16.55
C VAL A 44 -15.35 -14.15 -17.76
N VAL A 45 -16.17 -14.78 -18.58
CA VAL A 45 -15.76 -15.31 -19.87
C VAL A 45 -16.37 -14.43 -20.95
N CYS A 46 -15.53 -13.72 -21.69
CA CYS A 46 -16.00 -12.95 -22.83
C CYS A 46 -16.13 -13.86 -24.05
N HIS A 47 -17.36 -14.14 -24.47
CA HIS A 47 -17.62 -14.97 -25.64
C HIS A 47 -17.68 -14.11 -26.90
N ARG A 48 -16.85 -14.43 -27.89
CA ARG A 48 -16.79 -13.68 -29.15
C ARG A 48 -17.63 -14.35 -30.22
N LEU A 49 -18.63 -13.66 -30.76
CA LEU A 49 -19.36 -14.10 -31.95
C LEU A 49 -18.64 -13.58 -33.21
N GLY A 50 -17.65 -14.33 -33.72
CA GLY A 50 -17.14 -14.17 -35.09
C GLY A 50 -15.96 -13.22 -35.32
N GLY A 51 -14.83 -13.79 -35.78
CA GLY A 51 -13.97 -13.24 -36.83
C GLY A 51 -13.04 -12.05 -36.57
N ASP A 52 -13.57 -10.88 -36.24
CA ASP A 52 -12.83 -9.63 -36.50
C ASP A 52 -12.04 -9.16 -35.29
N TYR A 53 -10.73 -9.36 -35.32
CA TYR A 53 -9.78 -8.87 -34.32
C TYR A 53 -9.93 -7.37 -34.03
N LEU A 54 -10.04 -7.02 -32.75
CA LEU A 54 -9.74 -5.67 -32.31
C LEU A 54 -8.22 -5.55 -32.37
N GLU A 55 -7.69 -5.10 -33.51
CA GLU A 55 -6.35 -4.52 -33.57
C GLU A 55 -6.37 -3.24 -32.73
N THR A 56 -6.29 -3.40 -31.41
CA THR A 56 -5.94 -2.27 -30.57
C THR A 56 -4.45 -2.10 -30.72
N ASP A 57 -4.06 -1.17 -31.57
CA ASP A 57 -2.75 -0.55 -31.42
C ASP A 57 -2.63 -0.09 -29.95
N HIS A 58 -1.45 -0.33 -29.34
CA HIS A 58 -1.19 -0.19 -27.90
C HIS A 58 -1.54 1.20 -27.31
N VAL A 59 -1.89 2.15 -28.18
CA VAL A 59 -2.11 3.56 -27.94
C VAL A 59 -3.58 3.90 -27.63
N CYS A 60 -4.55 3.03 -27.91
CA CYS A 60 -5.98 3.38 -27.77
C CYS A 60 -6.78 2.49 -26.81
N ASN A 61 -6.38 2.43 -25.53
CA ASN A 61 -7.20 1.87 -24.44
C ASN A 61 -8.63 2.44 -24.46
N GLN A 62 -8.81 3.71 -24.82
CA GLN A 62 -10.12 4.38 -24.83
C GLN A 62 -11.13 3.73 -25.81
N LEU A 63 -10.67 3.31 -26.99
CA LEU A 63 -11.56 2.65 -27.98
C LEU A 63 -12.00 1.27 -27.51
N PHE A 64 -11.12 0.55 -26.80
CA PHE A 64 -11.48 -0.71 -26.15
C PHE A 64 -12.60 -0.50 -25.13
N PHE A 65 -12.45 0.45 -24.19
CA PHE A 65 -13.50 0.72 -23.18
C PHE A 65 -14.81 1.18 -23.80
N GLN A 66 -14.76 1.99 -24.87
CA GLN A 66 -15.97 2.39 -25.58
C GLN A 66 -16.70 1.19 -26.18
N LYS A 67 -15.98 0.25 -26.81
CA LYS A 67 -16.58 -0.97 -27.39
C LYS A 67 -17.02 -1.98 -26.34
N ALA A 68 -16.29 -2.09 -25.23
CA ALA A 68 -16.60 -2.98 -24.12
C ALA A 68 -17.60 -2.39 -23.11
N ALA A 69 -18.05 -1.14 -23.30
CA ALA A 69 -19.00 -0.48 -22.40
C ALA A 69 -20.30 -1.28 -22.19
N PRO A 70 -20.93 -1.87 -23.23
CA PRO A 70 -22.13 -2.70 -23.03
C PRO A 70 -21.85 -3.93 -22.17
N MET A 71 -20.72 -4.61 -22.41
CA MET A 71 -20.25 -5.74 -21.60
C MET A 71 -20.06 -5.34 -20.12
N PHE A 72 -19.35 -4.24 -19.84
CA PHE A 72 -19.17 -3.77 -18.46
C PHE A 72 -20.49 -3.37 -17.79
N ALA A 73 -21.41 -2.75 -18.53
CA ALA A 73 -22.74 -2.43 -18.02
C ALA A 73 -23.53 -3.69 -17.67
N ALA A 74 -23.44 -4.74 -18.49
CA ALA A 74 -24.09 -6.03 -18.23
C ALA A 74 -23.49 -6.73 -17.00
N ILE A 75 -22.15 -6.79 -16.90
CA ILE A 75 -21.46 -7.34 -15.72
C ILE A 75 -21.91 -6.59 -14.45
N ARG A 76 -22.01 -5.25 -14.52
CA ARG A 76 -22.46 -4.45 -13.38
C ARG A 76 -23.91 -4.75 -12.99
N ALA A 77 -24.81 -4.83 -13.96
CA ALA A 77 -26.21 -5.17 -13.71
C ALA A 77 -26.34 -6.54 -13.02
N GLU A 78 -25.53 -7.52 -13.41
CA GLU A 78 -25.50 -8.85 -12.78
C GLU A 78 -24.91 -8.84 -11.38
N LEU A 79 -23.92 -7.99 -11.10
CA LEU A 79 -23.39 -7.84 -9.74
C LEU A 79 -24.38 -7.16 -8.79
N ASP A 80 -25.18 -6.21 -9.30
CA ASP A 80 -26.16 -5.47 -8.50
C ASP A 80 -27.48 -6.23 -8.28
N ALA A 81 -27.98 -6.92 -9.31
CA ALA A 81 -29.30 -7.55 -9.31
C ALA A 81 -29.27 -9.10 -9.43
N GLY A 82 -28.11 -9.68 -9.75
CA GLY A 82 -27.94 -11.12 -9.84
C GLY A 82 -27.91 -11.82 -8.48
N PRO A 83 -27.77 -13.16 -8.49
CA PRO A 83 -27.77 -13.94 -7.26
C PRO A 83 -26.56 -13.59 -6.37
N PRO A 84 -26.72 -13.59 -5.03
CA PRO A 84 -25.64 -13.22 -4.10
C PRO A 84 -24.44 -14.18 -4.19
N ASN A 85 -24.65 -15.40 -4.68
CA ASN A 85 -23.62 -16.42 -4.89
C ASN A 85 -23.19 -16.56 -6.37
N LEU A 86 -23.40 -15.54 -7.21
CA LEU A 86 -22.83 -15.50 -8.56
C LEU A 86 -21.29 -15.60 -8.49
N THR A 87 -20.72 -16.63 -9.12
CA THR A 87 -19.27 -16.92 -9.14
C THR A 87 -18.66 -16.77 -10.53
N ALA A 88 -19.45 -17.03 -11.59
CA ALA A 88 -19.03 -16.74 -12.95
C ALA A 88 -20.14 -16.20 -13.85
N LEU A 89 -19.72 -15.49 -14.90
CA LEU A 89 -20.57 -14.93 -15.94
C LEU A 89 -19.94 -15.17 -17.31
N THR A 90 -20.72 -15.60 -18.29
CA THR A 90 -20.32 -15.52 -19.70
C THR A 90 -21.14 -14.43 -20.36
N VAL A 91 -20.46 -13.48 -20.98
CA VAL A 91 -21.04 -12.29 -21.59
C VAL A 91 -20.39 -12.06 -22.95
N ASP A 92 -21.11 -11.51 -23.92
CA ASP A 92 -20.51 -11.07 -25.19
C ASP A 92 -20.15 -9.58 -25.17
N LEU A 93 -19.54 -9.10 -26.26
CA LEU A 93 -19.14 -7.69 -26.38
C LEU A 93 -20.32 -6.72 -26.45
N ASP A 94 -21.50 -7.19 -26.86
CA ASP A 94 -22.72 -6.40 -26.94
C ASP A 94 -23.46 -6.33 -25.59
N GLY A 95 -22.91 -6.97 -24.55
CA GLY A 95 -23.49 -7.01 -23.20
C GLY A 95 -24.60 -8.03 -23.03
N GLN A 96 -24.76 -8.98 -23.95
CA GLN A 96 -25.67 -10.09 -23.75
C GLN A 96 -25.06 -11.10 -22.78
N VAL A 97 -25.75 -11.33 -21.65
CA VAL A 97 -25.39 -12.39 -20.71
C VAL A 97 -25.81 -13.74 -21.29
N LEU A 98 -24.83 -14.55 -21.66
CA LEU A 98 -25.03 -15.87 -22.26
C LEU A 98 -25.27 -16.94 -21.19
N THR A 99 -24.45 -16.95 -20.13
CA THR A 99 -24.59 -17.90 -19.01
C THR A 99 -24.22 -17.27 -17.67
N ARG A 100 -24.77 -17.83 -16.60
CA ARG A 100 -24.47 -17.49 -15.20
C ARG A 100 -24.07 -18.77 -14.48
N SER A 101 -23.04 -18.70 -13.63
CA SER A 101 -22.67 -19.79 -12.73
C SER A 101 -22.76 -19.34 -11.28
N THR A 102 -23.32 -20.24 -10.45
CA THR A 102 -23.27 -20.16 -8.99
C THR A 102 -22.50 -21.35 -8.41
N ASN A 103 -21.79 -22.11 -9.26
CA ASN A 103 -20.98 -23.24 -8.82
C ASN A 103 -19.81 -22.70 -7.97
N PRO A 104 -19.62 -23.17 -6.73
CA PRO A 104 -18.46 -22.86 -5.93
C PRO A 104 -17.12 -23.16 -6.63
N ASP A 105 -17.05 -24.14 -7.54
CA ASP A 105 -15.81 -24.46 -8.27
C ASP A 105 -15.36 -23.34 -9.22
N ASP A 106 -16.29 -22.49 -9.62
CA ASP A 106 -16.04 -21.29 -10.42
C ASP A 106 -15.60 -20.09 -9.58
N ASP A 107 -15.59 -20.21 -8.25
CA ASP A 107 -15.14 -19.15 -7.35
C ASP A 107 -13.62 -18.96 -7.44
N ILE A 108 -13.25 -17.87 -8.08
CA ILE A 108 -11.86 -17.45 -8.26
C ILE A 108 -11.38 -16.51 -7.15
N THR A 109 -12.16 -16.30 -6.09
CA THR A 109 -11.77 -15.46 -4.97
C THR A 109 -10.48 -15.98 -4.34
N PRO A 110 -9.40 -15.17 -4.28
CA PRO A 110 -8.18 -15.55 -3.60
C PRO A 110 -8.42 -15.68 -2.10
N GLY A 111 -8.08 -16.83 -1.54
CA GLY A 111 -7.83 -17.01 -0.12
C GLY A 111 -6.54 -16.29 0.25
N THR A 112 -6.67 -15.26 1.07
CA THR A 112 -5.53 -14.46 1.52
C THR A 112 -5.03 -14.96 2.87
N HIS A 113 -3.72 -15.18 2.97
CA HIS A 113 -3.09 -15.37 4.26
C HIS A 113 -2.90 -14.02 4.96
N TYR A 114 -3.31 -13.96 6.22
CA TYR A 114 -3.13 -12.80 7.09
C TYR A 114 -2.24 -13.22 8.26
N ALA A 115 -1.09 -12.56 8.39
CA ALA A 115 -0.16 -12.82 9.50
C ALA A 115 -0.77 -12.39 10.84
N SER A 116 -0.33 -13.03 11.92
CA SER A 116 -0.78 -12.68 13.25
C SER A 116 -0.24 -11.32 13.68
N VAL A 117 -0.90 -10.65 14.63
CA VAL A 117 -0.41 -9.41 15.23
C VAL A 117 1.02 -9.58 15.78
N GLY A 118 1.33 -10.76 16.33
CA GLY A 118 2.65 -11.08 16.88
C GLY A 118 3.76 -11.10 15.82
N ASP A 119 3.45 -11.54 14.60
CA ASP A 119 4.44 -11.66 13.52
C ASP A 119 4.99 -10.30 13.08
N TYR A 120 4.16 -9.25 13.13
CA TYR A 120 4.56 -7.91 12.72
C TYR A 120 5.49 -7.21 13.72
N GLN A 121 5.64 -7.66 14.96
CA GLN A 121 6.58 -7.08 15.93
C GLN A 121 6.53 -5.52 16.01
N ILE A 122 5.31 -4.97 15.95
CA ILE A 122 5.06 -3.53 15.83
C ILE A 122 5.24 -2.85 17.20
N PRO A 123 5.72 -1.59 17.25
CA PRO A 123 5.79 -0.83 18.49
C PRO A 123 4.46 -0.78 19.26
N ALA A 124 4.54 -0.84 20.59
CA ALA A 124 3.38 -0.92 21.48
C ALA A 124 2.42 0.29 21.43
N HIS A 125 2.85 1.42 20.85
CA HIS A 125 1.97 2.59 20.68
C HIS A 125 0.97 2.43 19.54
N VAL A 126 1.20 1.50 18.60
CA VAL A 126 0.22 1.17 17.55
C VAL A 126 -0.79 0.20 18.13
N LYS A 127 -2.04 0.63 18.19
CA LYS A 127 -3.13 -0.17 18.75
C LYS A 127 -3.69 -1.13 17.70
N THR A 128 -4.31 -2.20 18.17
CA THR A 128 -5.15 -3.06 17.33
C THR A 128 -6.60 -2.60 17.40
N LEU A 129 -7.31 -2.79 16.30
CA LEU A 129 -8.73 -2.50 16.17
C LEU A 129 -9.37 -3.59 15.32
N ALA A 130 -10.50 -4.15 15.72
CA ALA A 130 -11.18 -5.10 14.85
C ALA A 130 -11.96 -4.39 13.75
N ARG A 131 -12.18 -5.10 12.64
CA ARG A 131 -12.87 -4.58 11.46
C ARG A 131 -14.33 -4.18 11.75
N ASP A 132 -14.99 -4.86 12.67
CA ASP A 132 -16.35 -4.55 13.15
C ASP A 132 -16.39 -3.29 14.06
N GLU A 133 -15.24 -2.73 14.44
CA GLU A 133 -15.13 -1.48 15.18
C GLU A 133 -14.90 -0.26 14.27
N LEU A 134 -14.94 -0.46 12.95
CA LEU A 134 -14.83 0.58 11.93
C LEU A 134 -16.16 0.75 11.20
N VAL A 135 -16.60 2.00 11.04
CA VAL A 135 -17.75 2.37 10.21
C VAL A 135 -17.25 2.97 8.92
N GLU A 136 -17.66 2.37 7.80
CA GLU A 136 -17.37 2.82 6.45
C GLU A 136 -18.21 4.06 6.12
N LEU A 137 -17.55 5.16 5.76
CA LEU A 137 -18.21 6.39 5.31
C LEU A 137 -18.29 6.46 3.79
N ALA A 138 -17.19 6.11 3.12
CA ALA A 138 -17.06 6.17 1.68
C ALA A 138 -15.89 5.32 1.21
N ARG A 139 -15.90 4.90 -0.05
CA ARG A 139 -14.74 4.28 -0.69
C ARG A 139 -13.86 5.35 -1.30
N LEU A 140 -12.57 5.33 -0.94
CA LEU A 140 -11.59 6.25 -1.50
C LEU A 140 -11.01 5.67 -2.80
N VAL A 141 -10.49 4.45 -2.72
CA VAL A 141 -9.83 3.72 -3.81
C VAL A 141 -10.09 2.22 -3.66
N PRO A 142 -9.78 1.37 -4.65
CA PRO A 142 -9.75 -0.07 -4.43
C PRO A 142 -8.89 -0.39 -3.20
N PHE A 143 -9.43 -1.21 -2.30
CA PHE A 143 -8.78 -1.60 -1.04
C PHE A 143 -8.47 -0.46 -0.06
N GLY A 144 -9.12 0.70 -0.22
CA GLY A 144 -8.97 1.87 0.66
C GLY A 144 -10.32 2.53 0.93
N ASP A 145 -10.78 2.47 2.17
CA ASP A 145 -12.05 3.06 2.60
C ASP A 145 -11.84 4.19 3.60
N ILE A 146 -12.65 5.25 3.51
CA ILE A 146 -12.74 6.29 4.53
C ILE A 146 -13.61 5.75 5.65
N VAL A 147 -13.09 5.73 6.87
CA VAL A 147 -13.75 5.15 8.03
C VAL A 147 -13.71 6.09 9.24
N ILE A 148 -14.59 5.85 10.20
CA ILE A 148 -14.51 6.36 11.58
C ILE A 148 -14.56 5.18 12.56
N LEU A 149 -14.17 5.41 13.81
CA LEU A 149 -14.34 4.42 14.87
C LEU A 149 -15.84 4.29 15.21
N ALA A 150 -16.35 3.06 15.32
CA ALA A 150 -17.74 2.79 15.69
C ALA A 150 -18.13 3.43 17.03
N SER A 151 -17.17 3.45 17.98
CA SER A 151 -17.29 4.08 19.29
C SER A 151 -17.39 5.61 19.26
N SER A 152 -17.10 6.26 18.13
CA SER A 152 -17.22 7.71 18.00
C SER A 152 -18.64 8.12 17.64
N PRO A 153 -19.35 8.89 18.49
CA PRO A 153 -20.75 9.25 18.28
C PRO A 153 -20.94 10.47 17.37
N SER A 154 -19.87 11.19 17.01
CA SER A 154 -19.95 12.46 16.27
C SER A 154 -19.46 12.32 14.83
N LEU A 155 -20.06 13.12 13.93
CA LEU A 155 -19.55 13.36 12.58
C LEU A 155 -18.20 14.10 12.56
N ASP A 156 -17.84 14.75 13.68
CA ASP A 156 -16.53 15.39 13.90
C ASP A 156 -15.46 14.38 14.36
N ALA A 157 -15.78 13.08 14.39
CA ALA A 157 -14.81 12.04 14.66
C ALA A 157 -13.62 12.12 13.69
N GLU A 158 -12.44 11.74 14.18
CA GLU A 158 -11.26 11.60 13.34
C GLU A 158 -11.59 10.62 12.20
N ARG A 159 -11.56 11.13 10.97
CA ARG A 159 -11.67 10.29 9.78
C ARG A 159 -10.33 9.62 9.52
N LEU A 160 -10.38 8.34 9.21
CA LEU A 160 -9.24 7.52 8.90
C LEU A 160 -9.39 6.94 7.48
N VAL A 161 -8.28 6.51 6.90
CA VAL A 161 -8.26 5.67 5.71
C VAL A 161 -7.90 4.26 6.15
N PHE A 162 -8.83 3.32 6.02
CA PHE A 162 -8.58 1.90 6.21
C PHE A 162 -8.06 1.30 4.90
N LYS A 163 -6.77 0.95 4.88
CA LYS A 163 -6.14 0.21 3.81
C LYS A 163 -6.10 -1.27 4.17
N TYR A 164 -6.56 -2.12 3.27
CA TYR A 164 -6.56 -3.58 3.43
C TYR A 164 -6.04 -4.25 2.17
N TYR A 165 -5.89 -5.56 2.22
CA TYR A 165 -5.51 -6.36 1.05
C TYR A 165 -6.33 -7.63 1.03
N GLN A 166 -6.65 -8.07 -0.18
CA GLN A 166 -7.36 -9.32 -0.45
C GLN A 166 -6.58 -10.18 -1.45
N HIS A 167 -5.35 -9.78 -1.75
CA HIS A 167 -4.57 -10.39 -2.79
C HIS A 167 -3.16 -10.66 -2.29
N VAL A 168 -2.65 -11.86 -2.59
CA VAL A 168 -1.33 -12.34 -2.16
C VAL A 168 -0.17 -11.46 -2.66
N PHE A 169 -0.33 -10.85 -3.84
CA PHE A 169 0.64 -9.88 -4.39
C PHE A 169 0.77 -8.59 -3.57
N ASP A 170 -0.25 -8.21 -2.80
CA ASP A 170 -0.23 -6.96 -2.03
C ASP A 170 0.26 -7.18 -0.58
N LEU A 171 0.65 -8.42 -0.24
CA LEU A 171 1.05 -8.79 1.11
C LEU A 171 2.30 -8.05 1.57
N GLN A 172 3.36 -8.04 0.75
CA GLN A 172 4.57 -7.32 1.12
C GLN A 172 4.42 -5.82 1.00
N ALA A 173 3.65 -5.37 0.01
CA ALA A 173 3.29 -3.97 -0.09
C ALA A 173 2.70 -3.48 1.23
N THR A 174 1.74 -4.25 1.76
CA THR A 174 1.12 -3.96 3.05
C THR A 174 2.10 -4.17 4.22
N TRP A 175 2.90 -5.23 4.20
CA TRP A 175 3.91 -5.52 5.22
C TRP A 175 4.87 -4.35 5.41
N ASN A 176 5.48 -3.89 4.31
CA ASN A 176 6.41 -2.77 4.30
C ASN A 176 5.71 -1.47 4.71
N ALA A 177 4.51 -1.19 4.17
CA ALA A 177 3.74 0.00 4.52
C ALA A 177 3.41 0.06 6.02
N ILE A 178 2.99 -1.06 6.62
CA ILE A 178 2.71 -1.17 8.05
C ILE A 178 3.98 -0.93 8.86
N HIS A 179 5.08 -1.62 8.55
CA HIS A 179 6.31 -1.52 9.33
C HIS A 179 6.90 -0.11 9.28
N ILE A 180 7.00 0.48 8.10
CA ILE A 180 7.55 1.83 7.94
C ILE A 180 6.63 2.85 8.59
N GLY A 181 5.32 2.84 8.28
CA GLY A 181 4.38 3.80 8.83
C GLY A 181 4.17 3.69 10.34
N ALA A 182 4.33 2.51 10.93
CA ALA A 182 4.29 2.32 12.37
C ALA A 182 5.57 2.83 13.06
N LYS A 183 6.75 2.44 12.55
CA LYS A 183 8.04 2.81 13.15
C LYS A 183 8.39 4.28 12.93
N LEU A 184 7.90 4.89 11.86
CA LEU A 184 8.08 6.32 11.55
C LEU A 184 6.87 7.19 11.88
N SER A 185 5.96 6.71 12.73
CA SER A 185 4.72 7.42 13.10
C SER A 185 4.94 8.78 13.80
N SER A 186 6.13 9.05 14.31
CA SER A 186 6.51 10.35 14.89
C SER A 186 7.12 11.32 13.87
N HIS A 187 7.37 10.87 12.64
CA HIS A 187 7.98 11.71 11.61
C HIS A 187 6.96 12.75 11.10
N PRO A 188 7.31 14.05 11.03
CA PRO A 188 6.35 15.13 10.77
C PRO A 188 5.79 15.16 9.34
N HIS A 189 6.41 14.44 8.41
CA HIS A 189 6.08 14.44 6.98
C HIS A 189 5.77 13.04 6.43
N ILE A 190 5.51 12.06 7.30
CA ILE A 190 5.11 10.70 6.91
C ILE A 190 3.79 10.40 7.61
N ALA A 191 2.80 9.88 6.87
CA ALA A 191 1.53 9.53 7.47
C ALA A 191 1.70 8.36 8.46
N PRO A 192 1.26 8.51 9.72
CA PRO A 192 1.41 7.48 10.72
C PRO A 192 0.41 6.34 10.49
N VAL A 193 0.83 5.11 10.79
CA VAL A 193 -0.11 4.01 11.05
C VAL A 193 -0.74 4.23 12.42
N ARG A 194 -2.06 4.41 12.46
CA ARG A 194 -2.82 4.64 13.70
C ARG A 194 -3.22 3.35 14.38
N HIS A 195 -3.74 2.41 13.59
CA HIS A 195 -4.18 1.11 14.09
C HIS A 195 -3.79 0.01 13.10
N LEU A 196 -3.41 -1.15 13.64
CA LEU A 196 -3.51 -2.40 12.90
C LEU A 196 -4.96 -2.86 12.95
N VAL A 197 -5.52 -3.19 11.80
CA VAL A 197 -6.88 -3.70 11.74
C VAL A 197 -6.83 -5.21 11.72
N VAL A 198 -7.56 -5.86 12.63
CA VAL A 198 -7.62 -7.32 12.75
C VAL A 198 -8.99 -7.87 12.33
N ASP A 199 -8.98 -9.15 11.93
CA ASP A 199 -10.19 -9.95 11.73
C ASP A 199 -11.11 -9.93 12.95
N GLU A 200 -12.42 -9.81 12.75
CA GLU A 200 -13.39 -9.85 13.84
C GLU A 200 -13.57 -11.24 14.47
N THR A 201 -13.20 -12.32 13.76
CA THR A 201 -13.46 -13.70 14.20
C THR A 201 -12.58 -14.09 15.38
N ASP A 202 -11.27 -13.94 15.23
CA ASP A 202 -10.29 -14.30 16.26
C ASP A 202 -9.48 -13.11 16.81
N ARG A 203 -9.60 -11.92 16.19
CA ARG A 203 -8.89 -10.69 16.56
C ARG A 203 -7.37 -10.85 16.64
N SER A 204 -6.83 -11.86 15.96
CA SER A 204 -5.41 -12.23 16.01
C SER A 204 -4.68 -11.97 14.69
N ARG A 205 -5.40 -11.90 13.57
CA ARG A 205 -4.83 -11.76 12.21
C ARG A 205 -5.01 -10.35 11.67
N VAL A 206 -3.93 -9.74 11.19
CA VAL A 206 -3.93 -8.37 10.66
C VAL A 206 -4.43 -8.35 9.22
N VAL A 207 -5.58 -7.73 9.00
CA VAL A 207 -6.23 -7.61 7.69
C VAL A 207 -5.88 -6.33 6.93
N GLY A 208 -5.28 -5.38 7.64
CA GLY A 208 -4.90 -4.09 7.10
C GLY A 208 -4.51 -3.12 8.20
N PHE A 209 -4.58 -1.82 7.90
CA PHE A 209 -4.19 -0.77 8.82
C PHE A 209 -4.94 0.53 8.53
N THR A 210 -4.94 1.44 9.50
CA THR A 210 -5.51 2.79 9.31
C THR A 210 -4.44 3.88 9.31
N THR A 211 -4.62 4.89 8.47
CA THR A 211 -3.88 6.16 8.51
C THR A 211 -4.85 7.34 8.66
N PRO A 212 -4.40 8.56 9.01
CA PRO A 212 -5.27 9.73 8.99
C PRO A 212 -5.85 9.99 7.60
N PHE A 213 -7.09 10.47 7.54
CA PHE A 213 -7.68 11.02 6.32
C PHE A 213 -7.37 12.51 6.20
N TYR A 214 -6.90 12.93 5.03
CA TYR A 214 -6.55 14.32 4.74
C TYR A 214 -7.63 14.93 3.84
N PRO A 215 -8.53 15.78 4.36
CA PRO A 215 -9.69 16.27 3.61
C PRO A 215 -9.32 17.20 2.44
N GLY A 216 -8.09 17.71 2.42
CA GLY A 216 -7.57 18.51 1.32
C GLY A 216 -7.23 17.71 0.07
N GLY A 217 -7.37 16.38 0.07
CA GLY A 217 -6.94 15.52 -1.03
C GLY A 217 -5.42 15.55 -1.24
N ASP A 218 -4.97 14.84 -2.25
CA ASP A 218 -3.58 14.85 -2.67
C ASP A 218 -3.24 16.05 -3.58
N LEU A 219 -1.96 16.23 -3.87
CA LEU A 219 -1.47 17.35 -4.67
C LEU A 219 -1.78 17.23 -6.16
N SER A 220 -2.20 16.06 -6.65
CA SER A 220 -2.55 15.89 -8.06
C SER A 220 -3.94 16.45 -8.35
N GLU A 221 -4.93 16.09 -7.54
CA GLU A 221 -6.31 16.57 -7.66
C GLU A 221 -6.42 18.09 -7.46
N THR A 222 -5.48 18.67 -6.73
CA THR A 222 -5.53 20.08 -6.31
C THR A 222 -4.47 20.95 -6.97
N ALA A 223 -3.65 20.41 -7.86
CA ALA A 223 -2.53 21.13 -8.51
C ALA A 223 -2.95 22.47 -9.15
N GLN A 224 -4.19 22.57 -9.63
CA GLN A 224 -4.74 23.78 -10.26
C GLN A 224 -5.46 24.72 -9.28
N SER A 225 -5.93 24.21 -8.13
CA SER A 225 -6.76 24.96 -7.19
C SER A 225 -6.00 25.51 -5.98
N ARG A 226 -4.79 25.00 -5.70
CA ARG A 226 -3.93 25.51 -4.63
C ARG A 226 -2.54 25.88 -5.13
N PRO A 227 -1.91 26.91 -4.54
CA PRO A 227 -0.53 27.21 -4.83
C PRO A 227 0.35 26.04 -4.38
N PHE A 228 1.19 25.52 -5.29
CA PHE A 228 2.30 24.65 -4.89
C PHE A 228 3.35 25.52 -4.20
N LYS A 229 3.82 25.08 -3.02
CA LYS A 229 4.70 25.87 -2.16
C LYS A 229 6.13 25.34 -2.19
N LEU A 230 7.11 26.25 -2.19
CA LEU A 230 8.53 25.88 -2.15
C LEU A 230 8.86 25.15 -0.85
N LYS A 231 8.16 25.49 0.23
CA LYS A 231 8.21 24.78 1.51
C LYS A 231 7.91 23.29 1.34
N TRP A 232 6.89 22.92 0.56
CA TRP A 232 6.49 21.52 0.37
C TRP A 232 7.54 20.74 -0.41
N ALA A 233 8.13 21.35 -1.45
CA ALA A 233 9.26 20.76 -2.16
C ALA A 233 10.45 20.49 -1.21
N LYS A 234 10.80 21.45 -0.33
CA LYS A 234 11.84 21.25 0.69
C LYS A 234 11.52 20.10 1.65
N GLN A 235 10.27 20.03 2.11
CA GLN A 235 9.82 18.97 3.01
C GLN A 235 9.89 17.59 2.35
N LEU A 236 9.50 17.47 1.08
CA LEU A 236 9.63 16.23 0.32
C LEU A 236 11.10 15.79 0.25
N LEU A 237 11.99 16.65 -0.24
CA LEU A 237 13.40 16.30 -0.44
C LEU A 237 14.09 15.93 0.88
N GLY A 238 13.85 16.70 1.95
CA GLY A 238 14.36 16.38 3.29
C GLY A 238 13.79 15.08 3.86
N THR A 239 12.50 14.79 3.62
CA THR A 239 11.91 13.50 4.03
C THR A 239 12.56 12.33 3.32
N LEU A 240 12.91 12.48 2.04
CA LEU A 240 13.65 11.45 1.31
C LEU A 240 15.08 11.29 1.84
N ASP A 241 15.73 12.36 2.30
CA ASP A 241 17.04 12.24 2.97
C ASP A 241 16.92 11.43 4.26
N ASP A 242 15.88 11.69 5.06
CA ASP A 242 15.61 10.90 6.25
C ASP A 242 15.33 9.43 5.91
N LEU A 243 14.46 9.14 4.93
CA LEU A 243 14.21 7.75 4.50
C LEU A 243 15.51 7.04 4.09
N HIS A 244 16.31 7.65 3.23
CA HIS A 244 17.49 7.00 2.65
C HIS A 244 18.69 6.96 3.59
N LEU A 245 19.09 8.11 4.13
CA LEU A 245 20.34 8.28 4.85
C LEU A 245 20.20 7.93 6.32
N LYS A 246 19.02 8.19 6.90
CA LYS A 246 18.74 7.93 8.30
C LYS A 246 18.12 6.55 8.51
N TYR A 247 17.06 6.22 7.76
CA TYR A 247 16.26 5.01 8.03
C TYR A 247 16.61 3.81 7.14
N GLY A 248 17.36 3.99 6.05
CA GLY A 248 17.80 2.89 5.17
C GLY A 248 16.67 2.26 4.37
N VAL A 249 15.59 3.00 4.12
CA VAL A 249 14.43 2.57 3.32
C VAL A 249 14.19 3.57 2.19
N PHE A 250 13.50 3.16 1.14
CA PHE A 250 13.02 4.06 0.08
C PHE A 250 11.51 3.87 -0.08
N HIS A 251 10.82 4.86 -0.68
CA HIS A 251 9.38 4.86 -0.88
C HIS A 251 8.94 4.09 -2.13
N GLY A 252 9.64 4.26 -3.25
CA GLY A 252 9.44 3.53 -4.51
C GLY A 252 8.27 3.99 -5.37
N ASP A 253 7.55 5.04 -4.97
CA ASP A 253 6.35 5.53 -5.67
C ASP A 253 6.10 7.02 -5.40
N ILE A 254 7.15 7.84 -5.52
CA ILE A 254 7.04 9.29 -5.30
C ILE A 254 6.31 9.94 -6.47
N LYS A 255 5.11 10.47 -6.19
CA LYS A 255 4.27 11.20 -7.16
C LYS A 255 3.29 12.11 -6.41
N LEU A 256 2.70 13.07 -7.10
CA LEU A 256 1.79 14.06 -6.48
C LEU A 256 0.58 13.41 -5.79
N ARG A 257 0.07 12.30 -6.33
CA ARG A 257 -1.01 11.50 -5.71
C ARG A 257 -0.66 10.93 -4.33
N ASN A 258 0.63 10.74 -4.06
CA ASN A 258 1.12 10.20 -2.80
C ASN A 258 1.57 11.31 -1.83
N MET A 259 1.21 12.57 -2.11
CA MET A 259 1.54 13.73 -1.28
C MET A 259 0.26 14.47 -0.90
N VAL A 260 0.02 14.62 0.39
CA VAL A 260 -1.14 15.35 0.93
C VAL A 260 -0.67 16.52 1.79
N ILE A 261 -1.49 17.56 1.91
CA ILE A 261 -1.20 18.68 2.79
C ILE A 261 -2.08 18.56 4.03
N ASP A 262 -1.44 18.52 5.21
CA ASP A 262 -2.15 18.61 6.47
C ASP A 262 -2.70 20.04 6.63
N PRO A 263 -4.04 20.22 6.64
CA PRO A 263 -4.64 21.55 6.72
C PRO A 263 -4.35 22.27 8.04
N SER A 264 -4.02 21.52 9.11
CA SER A 264 -3.75 22.10 10.43
C SER A 264 -2.34 22.67 10.56
N THR A 265 -1.37 22.11 9.83
CA THR A 265 0.05 22.48 9.92
C THR A 265 0.62 23.08 8.64
N ASP A 266 -0.14 23.03 7.53
CA ASP A 266 0.32 23.41 6.19
C ASP A 266 1.62 22.69 5.80
N ASN A 267 1.78 21.45 6.27
CA ASN A 267 2.93 20.60 6.01
C ASN A 267 2.57 19.54 4.99
N LEU A 268 3.51 19.26 4.10
CA LEU A 268 3.45 18.07 3.25
C LEU A 268 3.56 16.82 4.13
N THR A 269 2.72 15.85 3.83
CA THR A 269 2.77 14.49 4.36
C THR A 269 2.83 13.51 3.20
N LEU A 270 3.84 12.64 3.24
CA LEU A 270 3.99 11.54 2.30
C LEU A 270 3.12 10.36 2.76
N ILE A 271 2.35 9.81 1.83
CA ILE A 271 1.44 8.68 2.05
C ILE A 271 1.80 7.53 1.10
N ASP A 272 1.25 6.35 1.37
CA ASP A 272 1.26 5.20 0.47
C ASP A 272 2.63 4.52 0.23
N PHE A 273 3.14 3.93 1.31
CA PHE A 273 4.37 3.13 1.30
C PHE A 273 4.19 1.71 0.73
N GLY A 274 3.21 1.48 -0.15
CA GLY A 274 2.92 0.16 -0.73
C GLY A 274 4.05 -0.39 -1.60
N VAL A 275 4.90 0.47 -2.17
CA VAL A 275 6.06 0.05 -3.00
C VAL A 275 7.39 0.26 -2.26
N SER A 276 7.32 0.62 -0.97
CA SER A 276 8.51 0.89 -0.16
C SER A 276 9.25 -0.40 0.17
N ALA A 277 10.56 -0.29 0.38
CA ALA A 277 11.38 -1.40 0.86
C ALA A 277 12.66 -0.91 1.54
N LYS A 278 13.36 -1.84 2.20
CA LYS A 278 14.72 -1.62 2.69
C LYS A 278 15.67 -1.46 1.51
N ILE A 279 16.59 -0.51 1.60
CA ILE A 279 17.60 -0.30 0.56
C ILE A 279 18.50 -1.53 0.50
N GLY A 280 18.75 -2.03 -0.72
CA GLY A 280 19.64 -3.15 -0.95
C GLY A 280 19.02 -4.53 -0.66
N THR A 281 17.73 -4.60 -0.32
CA THR A 281 17.02 -5.88 -0.30
C THR A 281 16.52 -6.25 -1.70
N PRO A 282 16.52 -7.54 -2.07
CA PRO A 282 15.95 -8.00 -3.33
C PRO A 282 14.50 -7.54 -3.52
N ASP A 283 14.12 -7.29 -4.76
CA ASP A 283 12.75 -6.98 -5.13
C ASP A 283 11.89 -8.24 -5.03
N TYR A 284 11.18 -8.39 -3.92
CA TYR A 284 10.49 -9.62 -3.54
C TYR A 284 9.09 -9.76 -4.14
N GLU A 285 8.80 -9.33 -5.36
CA GLU A 285 7.46 -9.51 -5.96
C GLU A 285 7.01 -10.99 -6.12
N LEU A 286 7.87 -11.94 -5.76
CA LEU A 286 7.57 -13.37 -5.65
C LEU A 286 7.83 -13.86 -4.22
N HIS A 287 7.12 -13.30 -3.24
CA HIS A 287 7.08 -13.69 -1.82
C HIS A 287 7.27 -15.19 -1.56
N HIS A 288 6.54 -16.03 -2.27
CA HIS A 288 6.62 -17.48 -2.10
C HIS A 288 7.90 -18.09 -2.69
N MET A 289 8.45 -17.51 -3.76
CA MET A 289 9.68 -18.03 -4.37
C MET A 289 10.92 -17.63 -3.58
N ALA A 290 10.93 -16.45 -2.97
CA ALA A 290 12.03 -15.97 -2.14
C ALA A 290 12.25 -16.85 -0.90
N ALA A 291 11.17 -17.30 -0.25
CA ALA A 291 11.23 -18.24 0.87
C ALA A 291 11.80 -19.62 0.49
N LEU A 292 11.83 -19.96 -0.80
CA LEU A 292 12.16 -21.31 -1.28
C LEU A 292 13.48 -21.38 -2.05
N LYS A 293 13.86 -20.30 -2.74
CA LYS A 293 15.13 -20.19 -3.47
C LYS A 293 15.74 -18.79 -3.29
N PRO A 294 16.26 -18.48 -2.08
CA PRO A 294 16.87 -17.17 -1.80
C PRO A 294 17.99 -16.82 -2.79
N GLU A 295 18.74 -17.83 -3.23
CA GLU A 295 19.91 -17.66 -4.10
C GLU A 295 19.58 -17.47 -5.59
N ALA A 296 18.35 -17.77 -6.02
CA ALA A 296 17.98 -17.75 -7.44
C ALA A 296 17.58 -16.36 -7.97
N PHE A 297 17.53 -15.33 -7.11
CA PHE A 297 17.07 -13.99 -7.47
C PHE A 297 18.19 -12.96 -7.30
N ASN A 298 19.16 -12.98 -8.20
CA ASN A 298 20.10 -11.88 -8.39
C ASN A 298 19.43 -10.76 -9.23
N ARG A 299 18.38 -10.13 -8.70
CA ARG A 299 17.66 -9.03 -9.38
C ARG A 299 18.31 -7.68 -9.08
N SER A 300 18.06 -6.70 -9.96
CA SER A 300 18.47 -5.32 -9.71
C SER A 300 17.93 -4.87 -8.36
N HIS A 301 18.82 -4.38 -7.51
CA HIS A 301 18.43 -3.86 -6.22
C HIS A 301 17.72 -2.53 -6.49
N ARG A 302 16.43 -2.44 -6.18
CA ARG A 302 15.77 -1.13 -6.13
C ARG A 302 16.47 -0.30 -5.05
N GLY A 303 16.62 0.99 -5.30
CA GLY A 303 17.43 1.85 -4.47
C GLY A 303 16.98 3.29 -4.50
N TYR A 304 17.57 4.09 -3.62
CA TYR A 304 17.24 5.50 -3.41
C TYR A 304 17.34 6.39 -4.66
N ALA A 305 18.05 5.94 -5.70
CA ALA A 305 18.14 6.61 -6.98
C ALA A 305 16.77 6.75 -7.67
N GLU A 306 15.91 5.73 -7.54
CA GLU A 306 14.55 5.76 -8.09
C GLU A 306 13.72 6.86 -7.42
N ASP A 307 13.72 6.92 -6.09
CA ASP A 307 13.06 7.99 -5.33
C ASP A 307 13.59 9.38 -5.70
N ALA A 308 14.89 9.53 -5.94
CA ALA A 308 15.45 10.81 -6.36
C ALA A 308 14.91 11.26 -7.72
N ILE A 309 14.86 10.36 -8.71
CA ILE A 309 14.27 10.64 -10.03
C ILE A 309 12.79 10.99 -9.90
N LEU A 310 12.04 10.19 -9.14
CA LEU A 310 10.62 10.38 -8.93
C LEU A 310 10.31 11.69 -8.20
N ALA A 311 11.14 12.10 -7.23
CA ALA A 311 11.01 13.37 -6.54
C ALA A 311 11.26 14.57 -7.46
N ILE A 312 12.31 14.51 -8.29
CA ILE A 312 12.60 15.52 -9.31
C ILE A 312 11.41 15.67 -10.26
N ARG A 313 10.86 14.55 -10.73
CA ARG A 313 9.69 14.50 -11.60
C ARG A 313 8.44 15.06 -10.91
N ALA A 314 8.22 14.75 -9.63
CA ALA A 314 7.07 15.25 -8.88
C ALA A 314 7.15 16.77 -8.70
N VAL A 315 8.30 17.32 -8.30
CA VAL A 315 8.49 18.78 -8.15
C VAL A 315 8.36 19.49 -9.50
N TYR A 316 8.97 18.95 -10.56
CA TYR A 316 8.84 19.48 -11.91
C TYR A 316 7.40 19.44 -12.43
N GLY A 317 6.69 18.32 -12.22
CA GLY A 317 5.29 18.14 -12.58
C GLY A 317 4.37 19.11 -11.87
N ALA A 318 4.60 19.37 -10.58
CA ALA A 318 3.86 20.38 -9.82
C ALA A 318 4.08 21.80 -10.37
N VAL A 319 5.31 22.15 -10.75
CA VAL A 319 5.62 23.46 -11.37
C VAL A 319 4.97 23.63 -12.75
N ARG A 320 4.89 22.53 -13.52
CA ARG A 320 4.29 22.51 -14.86
C ARG A 320 2.77 22.35 -14.85
N GLY A 321 2.18 21.89 -13.75
CA GLY A 321 0.75 21.61 -13.66
C GLY A 321 0.32 20.38 -14.44
N SER A 322 1.25 19.44 -14.64
CA SER A 322 0.99 18.17 -15.32
C SER A 322 1.15 17.03 -14.32
N GLU A 323 0.02 16.43 -13.96
CA GLU A 323 -0.02 15.17 -13.19
C GLU A 323 0.51 14.01 -14.04
N ASP A 324 0.27 14.06 -15.35
CA ASP A 324 0.53 13.01 -16.34
C ASP A 324 1.95 13.04 -16.92
N LEU A 325 2.90 13.64 -16.21
CA LEU A 325 4.32 13.27 -16.42
C LEU A 325 4.63 11.87 -15.88
N GLY A 326 3.61 11.03 -15.68
CA GLY A 326 3.74 9.58 -15.58
C GLY A 326 4.58 9.12 -16.76
N PHE A 327 5.87 8.97 -16.49
CA PHE A 327 6.95 8.70 -17.44
C PHE A 327 7.14 9.69 -18.59
N PHE A 328 6.11 10.36 -19.13
CA PHE A 328 6.15 10.94 -20.48
C PHE A 328 5.92 12.46 -20.57
N GLY A 329 6.70 13.14 -21.40
CA GLY A 329 6.78 14.61 -21.56
C GLY A 329 6.06 15.18 -22.75
N GLY A 330 5.13 14.40 -23.29
CA GLY A 330 4.48 14.64 -24.57
C GLY A 330 4.45 13.34 -25.38
N THR A 331 3.86 13.42 -26.56
CA THR A 331 3.91 12.34 -27.55
C THR A 331 4.88 12.73 -28.65
N ASP A 332 5.59 11.76 -29.22
CA ASP A 332 6.31 11.94 -30.47
C ASP A 332 5.32 12.19 -31.62
N PRO A 333 5.78 12.53 -32.84
CA PRO A 333 4.89 12.75 -33.99
C PRO A 333 4.00 11.56 -34.34
N SER A 334 4.33 10.36 -33.85
CA SER A 334 3.59 9.11 -34.02
C SER A 334 2.61 8.84 -32.86
N GLY A 335 2.47 9.77 -31.91
CA GLY A 335 1.58 9.62 -30.77
C GLY A 335 2.17 8.80 -29.62
N PHE A 336 3.44 8.36 -29.71
CA PHE A 336 4.06 7.59 -28.65
C PHE A 336 4.53 8.50 -27.51
N PRO A 337 4.17 8.21 -26.26
CA PRO A 337 4.62 8.99 -25.13
C PRO A 337 6.16 9.02 -25.05
N ILE A 338 6.80 10.19 -25.12
CA ILE A 338 8.26 10.35 -25.01
C ILE A 338 8.63 10.49 -23.53
N PRO A 339 9.44 9.61 -22.94
CA PRO A 339 9.75 9.73 -21.53
C PRO A 339 10.53 11.01 -21.22
N ILE A 340 10.10 11.82 -20.25
CA ILE A 340 10.92 12.95 -19.79
C ILE A 340 12.20 12.38 -19.20
N GLN A 341 13.31 12.72 -19.85
CA GLN A 341 14.61 12.37 -19.33
C GLN A 341 14.93 13.29 -18.16
N THR A 342 15.54 12.73 -17.11
CA THR A 342 16.00 13.54 -15.97
C THR A 342 16.97 14.64 -16.42
N SER A 343 17.73 14.40 -17.50
CA SER A 343 18.57 15.42 -18.13
C SER A 343 17.80 16.62 -18.65
N ASP A 344 16.59 16.43 -19.17
CA ASP A 344 15.76 17.52 -19.68
C ASP A 344 15.27 18.39 -18.53
N ILE A 345 14.99 17.77 -17.38
CA ILE A 345 14.62 18.47 -16.15
C ILE A 345 15.82 19.20 -15.56
N THR A 346 17.01 18.61 -15.53
CA THR A 346 18.18 19.22 -14.87
C THR A 346 18.90 20.25 -15.73
N LYS A 347 18.83 20.14 -17.07
CA LYS A 347 19.50 21.06 -18.01
C LYS A 347 18.57 22.08 -18.67
N GLY A 348 17.26 21.82 -18.69
CA GLY A 348 16.27 22.70 -19.32
C GLY A 348 15.87 23.90 -18.47
N GLY A 349 15.41 24.97 -19.13
CA GLY A 349 14.72 26.07 -18.46
C GLY A 349 13.35 25.58 -17.97
N TRP A 350 13.15 25.58 -16.65
CA TRP A 350 11.84 25.24 -16.09
C TRP A 350 10.83 26.34 -16.45
N VAL A 351 9.67 25.92 -16.96
CA VAL A 351 8.59 26.84 -17.33
C VAL A 351 7.37 26.52 -16.49
N LYS A 352 6.84 27.52 -15.80
CA LYS A 352 5.59 27.41 -15.05
C LYS A 352 4.43 27.04 -15.98
N GLY A 353 3.56 26.12 -15.57
CA GLY A 353 2.29 25.86 -16.27
C GLY A 353 1.36 27.07 -16.20
N GLU A 354 0.56 27.29 -17.26
CA GLU A 354 -0.35 28.45 -17.35
C GLU A 354 -1.34 28.51 -16.17
N ASN A 355 -1.88 27.36 -15.78
CA ASN A 355 -2.88 27.23 -14.71
C ASN A 355 -2.28 26.89 -13.34
N VAL A 356 -0.95 26.89 -13.21
CA VAL A 356 -0.28 26.62 -11.94
C VAL A 356 -0.23 27.91 -11.13
N THR A 357 -0.37 27.79 -9.81
CA THR A 357 0.02 28.87 -8.90
C THR A 357 1.22 28.41 -8.07
N LEU A 358 2.25 29.26 -7.98
CA LEU A 358 3.44 29.01 -7.17
C LEU A 358 3.57 30.12 -6.13
N ASP A 359 4.04 29.79 -4.93
CA ASP A 359 4.35 30.80 -3.89
C ASP A 359 5.71 31.48 -4.07
N SER A 360 6.52 31.00 -5.01
CA SER A 360 7.89 31.41 -5.27
C SER A 360 8.19 31.38 -6.78
N PRO A 361 9.20 32.12 -7.27
CA PRO A 361 9.67 32.01 -8.65
C PRO A 361 10.09 30.58 -9.01
N VAL A 362 9.93 30.20 -10.28
CA VAL A 362 10.28 28.86 -10.79
C VAL A 362 11.76 28.53 -10.55
N GLU A 363 12.61 29.54 -10.63
CA GLU A 363 14.05 29.46 -10.45
C GLU A 363 14.43 28.95 -9.06
N ASP A 364 13.60 29.22 -8.04
CA ASP A 364 13.87 28.76 -6.68
C ASP A 364 13.57 27.26 -6.50
N TYR A 365 12.55 26.74 -7.19
CA TYR A 365 12.28 25.29 -7.24
C TYR A 365 13.37 24.55 -8.00
N TYR A 366 13.78 25.08 -9.15
CA TYR A 366 14.87 24.53 -9.94
C TYR A 366 16.18 24.51 -9.15
N ARG A 367 16.54 25.64 -8.52
CA ARG A 367 17.75 25.74 -7.69
C ARG A 367 17.71 24.76 -6.53
N LEU A 368 16.58 24.66 -5.82
CA LEU A 368 16.40 23.70 -4.73
C LEU A 368 16.68 22.26 -5.17
N VAL A 369 16.09 21.83 -6.29
CA VAL A 369 16.28 20.47 -6.81
C VAL A 369 17.72 20.24 -7.26
N LYS A 370 18.32 21.22 -7.94
CA LYS A 370 19.71 21.14 -8.41
C LYS A 370 20.71 21.05 -7.27
N ASP A 371 20.56 21.91 -6.27
CA ASP A 371 21.44 21.94 -5.09
C ASP A 371 21.32 20.63 -4.31
N TRP A 372 20.10 20.15 -4.06
CA TRP A 372 19.85 18.87 -3.41
C TRP A 372 20.45 17.68 -4.16
N LEU A 373 20.31 17.63 -5.49
CA LEU A 373 20.89 16.57 -6.31
C LEU A 373 22.42 16.63 -6.28
N HIS A 374 23.01 17.82 -6.30
CA HIS A 374 24.46 18.00 -6.18
C HIS A 374 24.97 17.51 -4.82
N GLU A 375 24.29 17.86 -3.73
CA GLU A 375 24.60 17.37 -2.38
C GLU A 375 24.49 15.84 -2.28
N ARG A 376 23.43 15.26 -2.87
CA ARG A 376 23.23 13.80 -2.94
C ARG A 376 24.34 13.08 -3.70
N ASN A 377 24.76 13.61 -4.84
CA ASN A 377 25.80 13.00 -5.67
C ASN A 377 27.17 13.01 -4.98
N ASN A 378 27.46 14.08 -4.24
CA ASN A 378 28.71 14.27 -3.51
C ASN A 378 28.68 13.75 -2.06
N GLY A 379 27.50 13.39 -1.57
CA GLY A 379 27.27 12.97 -0.20
C GLY A 379 27.48 11.48 0.05
N ARG A 380 27.10 11.05 1.26
CA ARG A 380 27.12 9.64 1.67
C ARG A 380 26.13 8.84 0.83
N LYS A 381 26.58 7.72 0.27
CA LYS A 381 25.73 6.76 -0.45
C LYS A 381 25.39 5.59 0.47
N VAL A 382 24.08 5.32 0.62
CA VAL A 382 23.56 4.13 1.31
C VAL A 382 23.17 3.12 0.25
N THR A 383 23.95 2.06 0.10
CA THR A 383 23.69 0.95 -0.84
C THR A 383 23.03 -0.25 -0.17
N GLN A 384 23.08 -0.30 1.15
CA GLN A 384 22.44 -1.32 1.99
C GLN A 384 21.78 -0.63 3.18
N HIS A 385 20.59 -1.07 3.58
CA HIS A 385 19.80 -0.43 4.63
C HIS A 385 20.58 -0.25 5.95
N ASN A 386 21.40 -1.24 6.32
CA ASN A 386 22.21 -1.23 7.54
C ASN A 386 23.36 -0.19 7.52
N GLN A 387 23.61 0.46 6.39
CA GLN A 387 24.54 1.59 6.29
C GLN A 387 23.87 2.92 6.64
N ALA A 388 22.55 2.98 6.87
CA ALA A 388 21.90 4.18 7.34
C ALA A 388 22.29 4.50 8.80
N SER A 389 22.10 5.73 9.26
CA SER A 389 22.50 6.11 10.63
C SER A 389 21.62 5.50 11.71
N GLU A 390 20.33 5.29 11.41
CA GLU A 390 19.30 4.73 12.29
C GLU A 390 18.44 3.73 11.49
N PRO A 391 19.03 2.62 11.00
CA PRO A 391 18.36 1.73 10.07
C PRO A 391 17.08 1.15 10.66
N LEU A 392 15.99 1.16 9.88
CA LEU A 392 14.75 0.52 10.29
C LEU A 392 14.93 -0.99 10.32
N ASN A 393 14.85 -1.55 11.53
CA ASN A 393 14.88 -2.98 11.73
C ASN A 393 13.45 -3.55 11.78
N TYR A 394 13.08 -4.30 10.74
CA TYR A 394 11.89 -5.15 10.68
C TYR A 394 12.16 -6.39 9.82
N PRO A 395 11.39 -7.48 10.00
CA PRO A 395 11.60 -8.69 9.23
C PRO A 395 11.43 -8.42 7.73
N ASP A 396 12.32 -8.95 6.91
CA ASP A 396 12.29 -8.77 5.44
C ASP A 396 11.00 -9.27 4.81
N PHE A 397 10.40 -10.28 5.43
CA PHE A 397 9.30 -11.02 4.86
C PHE A 397 8.26 -11.37 5.91
N MET A 398 7.01 -11.34 5.49
CA MET A 398 5.91 -11.94 6.21
C MET A 398 6.04 -13.47 6.13
N PRO A 399 6.23 -14.20 7.24
CA PRO A 399 6.34 -15.65 7.17
C PRO A 399 5.03 -16.23 6.60
N PRO A 400 5.07 -17.07 5.54
CA PRO A 400 3.89 -17.79 5.09
C PRO A 400 3.54 -18.84 6.15
N PRO A 401 2.28 -19.28 6.24
CA PRO A 401 1.93 -20.44 7.04
C PRO A 401 2.80 -21.62 6.66
N GLN A 402 3.28 -22.36 7.66
CA GLN A 402 4.04 -23.58 7.38
C GLN A 402 3.26 -24.53 6.46
N ALA A 403 1.95 -24.62 6.63
CA ALA A 403 1.06 -25.41 5.79
C ALA A 403 1.02 -24.95 4.32
N ASP A 404 1.22 -23.66 4.04
CA ASP A 404 1.28 -23.15 2.65
C ASP A 404 2.65 -23.42 2.03
N ILE A 405 3.71 -23.32 2.84
CA ILE A 405 5.05 -23.75 2.44
C ILE A 405 5.02 -25.25 2.09
N ASP A 406 4.40 -26.07 2.93
CA ASP A 406 4.31 -27.52 2.73
C ASP A 406 3.43 -27.89 1.53
N ALA A 407 2.25 -27.26 1.37
CA ALA A 407 1.41 -27.45 0.20
C ALA A 407 2.14 -27.08 -1.10
N TYR A 408 2.95 -26.02 -1.07
CA TYR A 408 3.75 -25.63 -2.22
C TYR A 408 4.91 -26.61 -2.48
N ARG A 409 5.59 -27.10 -1.43
CA ARG A 409 6.62 -28.16 -1.56
C ARG A 409 6.03 -29.42 -2.18
N ASP A 410 4.84 -29.84 -1.73
CA ASP A 410 4.12 -30.99 -2.29
C ASP A 410 3.76 -30.77 -3.75
N MET A 411 3.27 -29.58 -4.10
CA MET A 411 2.99 -29.24 -5.50
C MET A 411 4.27 -29.31 -6.35
N LEU A 412 5.39 -28.77 -5.87
CA LEU A 412 6.67 -28.86 -6.56
C LEU A 412 7.12 -30.33 -6.72
N ALA A 413 6.96 -31.16 -5.69
CA ALA A 413 7.31 -32.57 -5.73
C ALA A 413 6.41 -33.39 -6.68
N ARG A 414 5.15 -32.98 -6.86
CA ARG A 414 4.19 -33.61 -7.80
C ARG A 414 4.37 -33.18 -9.24
N ARG A 415 5.09 -32.09 -9.52
CA ARG A 415 5.40 -31.68 -10.89
C ARG A 415 6.48 -32.62 -11.43
N PRO A 416 6.22 -33.40 -12.50
CA PRO A 416 7.28 -34.14 -13.17
C PRO A 416 8.39 -33.15 -13.55
N GLU A 417 9.65 -33.46 -13.25
CA GLU A 417 10.81 -32.61 -13.58
C GLU A 417 10.96 -32.31 -15.09
N ALA A 418 10.13 -32.92 -15.94
CA ALA A 418 10.16 -32.76 -17.38
C ALA A 418 9.33 -31.56 -17.86
N THR A 419 9.98 -30.66 -18.61
CA THR A 419 9.47 -29.71 -19.63
C THR A 419 9.30 -28.22 -19.33
N LEU A 420 9.42 -27.69 -18.11
CA LEU A 420 9.32 -26.21 -17.95
C LEU A 420 10.63 -25.45 -18.24
N TYR A 421 11.77 -26.15 -18.29
CA TYR A 421 13.08 -25.64 -18.72
C TYR A 421 13.67 -26.48 -19.87
N GLY A 422 12.82 -26.88 -20.82
CA GLY A 422 13.32 -27.46 -22.07
C GLY A 422 14.25 -26.46 -22.77
N GLU A 423 15.55 -26.77 -22.76
CA GLU A 423 16.59 -26.37 -23.73
C GLU A 423 16.70 -24.90 -24.17
N LEU A 424 16.11 -23.95 -23.46
CA LEU A 424 16.61 -22.58 -23.48
C LEU A 424 17.80 -22.54 -22.54
N THR A 425 18.96 -22.91 -23.10
CA THR A 425 20.34 -22.61 -22.69
C THR A 425 20.54 -22.39 -21.19
N SER A 426 21.34 -23.28 -20.57
CA SER A 426 22.12 -22.96 -19.37
C SER A 426 22.38 -21.45 -19.32
N PRO A 427 21.95 -20.70 -18.28
CA PRO A 427 22.35 -19.32 -18.17
C PRO A 427 23.87 -19.36 -18.14
N GLN A 428 24.51 -18.98 -19.25
CA GLN A 428 25.90 -18.54 -19.21
C GLN A 428 25.91 -17.53 -18.06
N PRO A 429 26.64 -17.77 -16.97
CA PRO A 429 26.74 -16.76 -15.93
C PRO A 429 27.18 -15.50 -16.65
N LEU A 430 26.35 -14.45 -16.61
CA LEU A 430 26.88 -13.13 -16.85
C LEU A 430 27.94 -12.98 -15.76
N ASN A 431 29.21 -13.22 -16.14
CA ASN A 431 30.38 -12.81 -15.39
C ASN A 431 30.39 -11.28 -15.41
N LEU A 432 29.39 -10.65 -14.78
CA LEU A 432 29.61 -9.36 -14.17
C LEU A 432 30.49 -9.64 -12.98
N ASP A 433 31.77 -9.30 -13.12
CA ASP A 433 32.69 -9.19 -12.02
C ASP A 433 32.19 -8.09 -11.07
N LEU A 434 31.30 -8.47 -10.14
CA LEU A 434 30.77 -7.61 -9.08
C LEU A 434 31.82 -7.36 -7.97
N SER A 435 33.03 -7.92 -8.09
CA SER A 435 34.11 -7.74 -7.12
C SER A 435 34.97 -6.49 -7.40
N ARG A 436 34.80 -5.84 -8.56
CA ARG A 436 35.39 -4.51 -8.79
C ARG A 436 34.68 -3.45 -7.96
N PRO A 437 35.40 -2.68 -7.12
CA PRO A 437 34.89 -1.40 -6.66
C PRO A 437 34.55 -0.57 -7.90
N ARG A 438 33.29 -0.15 -8.06
CA ARG A 438 32.91 0.77 -9.13
C ARG A 438 33.73 2.05 -8.96
N GLU A 439 34.72 2.26 -9.83
CA GLU A 439 35.44 3.52 -9.91
C GLU A 439 34.45 4.66 -10.19
N LEU A 440 34.74 5.84 -9.62
CA LEU A 440 33.92 7.03 -9.73
C LEU A 440 33.64 7.36 -11.22
N ILE A 441 32.39 7.14 -11.62
CA ILE A 441 31.86 7.60 -12.90
C ILE A 441 31.73 9.14 -12.82
N PRO A 442 32.20 9.91 -13.82
CA PRO A 442 32.05 11.36 -13.88
C PRO A 442 30.59 11.83 -13.77
N ASP A 443 30.35 13.02 -13.21
CA ASP A 443 29.02 13.58 -12.91
C ASP A 443 28.03 13.57 -14.10
N ASP A 444 28.54 13.57 -15.33
CA ASP A 444 27.74 13.61 -16.55
C ASP A 444 27.24 12.21 -17.00
N GLU A 445 27.90 11.12 -16.57
CA GLU A 445 27.61 9.73 -17.00
C GLU A 445 26.75 8.94 -16.00
N LEU A 446 26.61 9.40 -14.75
CA LEU A 446 25.73 8.73 -13.76
C LEU A 446 24.25 8.75 -14.21
N LEU A 447 23.86 9.76 -15.01
CA LEU A 447 22.56 9.85 -15.65
C LEU A 447 22.44 8.95 -16.90
N GLU A 448 23.54 8.51 -17.50
CA GLU A 448 23.57 7.58 -18.63
C GLU A 448 23.51 6.11 -18.19
N GLU A 449 24.17 5.71 -17.10
CA GLU A 449 24.10 4.32 -16.60
C GLU A 449 22.72 3.97 -16.01
N MET A 450 21.93 4.98 -15.61
CA MET A 450 20.53 4.83 -15.21
C MET A 450 19.56 4.61 -16.38
N ARG A 451 20.04 4.64 -17.63
CA ARG A 451 19.18 4.59 -18.84
C ARG A 451 18.57 3.23 -19.16
N PHE A 452 18.99 2.12 -18.54
CA PHE A 452 18.69 0.80 -19.14
C PHE A 452 18.11 -0.32 -18.24
N PRO A 453 18.40 -0.47 -16.94
CA PRO A 453 17.86 -1.62 -16.19
C PRO A 453 16.43 -1.43 -15.70
N GLY A 454 16.03 -0.23 -15.23
CA GLY A 454 14.71 -0.03 -14.62
C GLY A 454 13.56 -0.02 -15.63
N ILE A 455 13.79 0.57 -16.81
CA ILE A 455 12.75 0.85 -17.82
C ILE A 455 12.38 -0.42 -18.61
N MET A 456 13.38 -1.17 -19.10
CA MET A 456 13.15 -2.46 -19.75
C MET A 456 12.65 -3.52 -18.76
N PHE A 457 13.03 -3.44 -17.48
CA PHE A 457 12.54 -4.36 -16.46
C PHE A 457 11.09 -4.09 -16.08
N TRP A 458 10.62 -2.84 -16.05
CA TRP A 458 9.19 -2.54 -15.91
C TRP A 458 8.38 -3.03 -17.13
N GLN A 459 8.94 -2.96 -18.35
CA GLN A 459 8.33 -3.47 -19.58
C GLN A 459 8.41 -5.02 -19.72
N PHE A 460 9.43 -5.66 -19.15
CA PHE A 460 9.52 -7.14 -19.02
C PHE A 460 8.73 -7.67 -17.82
N TRP A 461 8.56 -6.90 -16.75
CA TRP A 461 7.66 -7.13 -15.62
C TRP A 461 6.21 -7.08 -16.10
N TRP A 462 5.89 -6.05 -16.89
CA TRP A 462 4.72 -5.97 -17.75
C TRP A 462 4.65 -7.27 -18.57
N GLN A 463 5.58 -7.61 -19.47
CA GLN A 463 5.48 -8.86 -20.26
C GLN A 463 5.47 -10.20 -19.47
N SER A 464 6.00 -10.28 -18.25
CA SER A 464 6.10 -11.54 -17.47
C SER A 464 4.82 -11.84 -16.66
N VAL A 465 4.12 -10.79 -16.19
CA VAL A 465 2.74 -10.91 -15.68
C VAL A 465 1.78 -11.30 -16.83
N TRP A 466 2.15 -10.99 -18.08
CA TRP A 466 1.31 -11.12 -19.28
C TRP A 466 1.30 -12.50 -19.97
N THR A 467 2.25 -13.42 -19.77
CA THR A 467 2.30 -14.66 -20.60
C THR A 467 1.30 -15.76 -20.21
N GLY A 468 0.32 -15.49 -19.36
CA GLY A 468 -0.79 -16.42 -19.09
C GLY A 468 -0.35 -17.81 -18.62
N ARG A 469 0.89 -17.99 -18.12
CA ARG A 469 1.30 -19.27 -17.59
C ARG A 469 0.44 -19.56 -16.38
N PRO A 470 -0.25 -20.72 -16.31
CA PRO A 470 -1.08 -21.06 -15.17
C PRO A 470 -0.22 -21.00 -13.92
N THR A 471 -0.50 -20.01 -13.10
CA THR A 471 0.07 -19.81 -11.76
C THR A 471 -0.60 -20.78 -10.79
N SER A 472 -0.80 -22.03 -11.23
CA SER A 472 -1.53 -23.12 -10.56
C SER A 472 -0.92 -23.61 -9.23
N GLY A 473 -0.03 -22.81 -8.64
CA GLY A 473 0.47 -22.94 -7.28
C GLY A 473 0.46 -21.66 -6.46
N ARG A 474 -0.25 -20.60 -6.89
CA ARG A 474 -0.13 -19.24 -6.32
C ARG A 474 -1.43 -18.64 -5.79
N TYR A 475 -2.57 -19.29 -6.01
CA TYR A 475 -3.84 -18.87 -5.42
C TYR A 475 -4.35 -20.02 -4.59
N PHE A 476 -4.19 -19.95 -3.27
CA PHE A 476 -5.10 -20.64 -2.37
C PHE A 476 -6.48 -20.07 -2.71
N ARG A 477 -7.40 -20.82 -3.33
CA ARG A 477 -8.75 -20.29 -3.61
C ARG A 477 -9.56 -20.33 -2.32
N ARG A 478 -10.55 -19.45 -2.22
CA ARG A 478 -11.51 -19.47 -1.11
C ARG A 478 -12.15 -20.85 -0.96
N ILE A 479 -12.50 -21.52 -2.07
CA ILE A 479 -13.05 -22.88 -2.02
C ILE A 479 -12.07 -23.90 -1.45
N ASP A 480 -10.79 -23.84 -1.85
CA ASP A 480 -9.77 -24.75 -1.31
C ASP A 480 -9.59 -24.54 0.21
N ALA A 481 -9.79 -23.30 0.68
CA ALA A 481 -9.82 -22.99 2.12
C ALA A 481 -11.00 -23.66 2.83
N VAL A 482 -12.20 -23.53 2.25
CA VAL A 482 -13.44 -24.15 2.77
C VAL A 482 -13.28 -25.66 2.85
N GLU A 483 -12.84 -26.30 1.76
CA GLU A 483 -12.67 -27.75 1.68
C GLU A 483 -11.63 -28.27 2.69
N ALA A 484 -10.57 -27.49 2.92
CA ALA A 484 -9.55 -27.81 3.93
C ALA A 484 -9.95 -27.45 5.36
N GLY A 485 -11.16 -26.92 5.61
CA GLY A 485 -11.59 -26.45 6.92
C GLY A 485 -10.76 -25.27 7.46
N ARG A 486 -10.07 -24.54 6.58
CA ARG A 486 -9.21 -23.42 6.94
C ARG A 486 -10.05 -22.15 7.06
N PRO A 487 -9.87 -21.35 8.13
CA PRO A 487 -10.60 -20.10 8.28
C PRO A 487 -10.11 -19.09 7.24
N PHE A 488 -11.01 -18.62 6.39
CA PHE A 488 -10.76 -17.49 5.50
C PHE A 488 -11.67 -16.32 5.89
N LEU A 489 -11.22 -15.11 5.60
CA LEU A 489 -12.00 -13.90 5.83
C LEU A 489 -12.99 -13.69 4.70
N ASN A 490 -14.27 -13.56 5.04
CA ASN A 490 -15.24 -13.04 4.07
C ASN A 490 -15.13 -11.50 4.02
N TRP A 491 -14.87 -10.98 2.83
CA TRP A 491 -14.76 -9.55 2.56
C TRP A 491 -16.00 -8.97 1.87
N GLU A 492 -16.92 -9.84 1.48
CA GLU A 492 -18.09 -9.45 0.71
C GLU A 492 -18.92 -8.41 1.44
N ARG A 493 -19.36 -7.42 0.67
CA ARG A 493 -20.22 -6.32 1.07
C ARG A 493 -21.49 -6.40 0.24
N PRO A 494 -22.66 -6.00 0.78
CA PRO A 494 -23.86 -5.85 -0.02
C PRO A 494 -23.57 -4.98 -1.27
N PRO A 495 -24.16 -5.31 -2.43
CA PRO A 495 -24.05 -4.47 -3.62
C PRO A 495 -24.42 -3.02 -3.30
N ALA A 496 -23.75 -2.05 -3.93
CA ALA A 496 -23.99 -0.65 -3.60
C ALA A 496 -25.46 -0.23 -3.80
N ALA A 497 -26.15 -0.83 -4.78
CA ALA A 497 -27.57 -0.63 -5.02
C ALA A 497 -28.48 -1.11 -3.86
N GLN A 498 -27.98 -1.97 -2.99
CA GLN A 498 -28.71 -2.55 -1.86
C GLN A 498 -28.33 -1.91 -0.52
N LEU A 499 -27.48 -0.88 -0.54
CA LEU A 499 -27.09 -0.20 0.69
C LEU A 499 -28.19 0.74 1.16
N ASP A 500 -28.46 0.68 2.45
CA ASP A 500 -29.31 1.64 3.14
C ASP A 500 -28.43 2.79 3.64
N PRO A 501 -28.50 3.99 3.01
CA PRO A 501 -27.69 5.14 3.41
C PRO A 501 -28.07 5.69 4.79
N THR A 502 -29.19 5.26 5.37
CA THR A 502 -29.62 5.67 6.72
C THR A 502 -28.99 4.82 7.82
N ARG A 503 -28.39 3.67 7.47
CA ARG A 503 -27.79 2.72 8.41
C ARG A 503 -26.27 2.81 8.36
N ARG A 504 -25.63 2.61 9.51
CA ARG A 504 -24.16 2.60 9.61
C ARG A 504 -23.63 1.26 9.12
N LEU A 505 -22.90 1.29 8.01
CA LEU A 505 -22.21 0.13 7.45
C LEU A 505 -20.85 -0.03 8.14
N LEU A 506 -20.60 -1.19 8.75
CA LEU A 506 -19.31 -1.53 9.31
C LEU A 506 -18.33 -1.95 8.19
N ALA A 507 -17.03 -1.84 8.43
CA ALA A 507 -16.01 -2.20 7.44
C ALA A 507 -15.99 -3.70 7.10
N ASN A 508 -16.65 -4.55 7.90
CA ASN A 508 -16.88 -5.96 7.59
C ASN A 508 -18.07 -6.22 6.64
N GLY A 509 -18.73 -5.17 6.15
CA GLY A 509 -19.85 -5.26 5.21
C GLY A 509 -21.22 -5.46 5.87
N LYS A 510 -21.30 -5.58 7.20
CA LYS A 510 -22.56 -5.71 7.95
C LYS A 510 -23.03 -4.35 8.46
N TYR A 511 -24.34 -4.22 8.70
CA TYR A 511 -24.84 -3.05 9.40
C TYR A 511 -24.62 -3.16 10.92
N GLU A 512 -24.41 -2.02 11.57
CA GLU A 512 -24.11 -1.95 13.00
C GLU A 512 -25.23 -2.53 13.88
N ASP A 513 -26.49 -2.28 13.53
CA ASP A 513 -27.68 -2.81 14.23
C ASP A 513 -27.80 -4.34 14.13
N GLU A 514 -27.56 -4.91 12.94
CA GLU A 514 -27.48 -6.35 12.71
C GLU A 514 -26.35 -6.98 13.54
N HIS A 515 -25.19 -6.33 13.54
CA HIS A 515 -24.02 -6.78 14.28
C HIS A 515 -24.28 -6.82 15.80
N ASN A 516 -24.85 -5.74 16.34
CA ASN A 516 -25.18 -5.64 17.76
C ASN A 516 -26.24 -6.67 18.19
N SER A 517 -27.24 -6.93 17.34
CA SER A 517 -28.26 -7.94 17.61
C SER A 517 -27.67 -9.37 17.68
N THR A 518 -26.71 -9.67 16.80
CA THR A 518 -26.08 -11.00 16.71
C THR A 518 -25.12 -11.24 17.88
N SER A 519 -24.33 -10.22 18.24
CA SER A 519 -23.38 -10.29 19.35
C SER A 519 -24.09 -10.49 20.69
N THR A 520 -25.23 -9.82 20.89
CA THR A 520 -26.07 -10.00 22.10
C THR A 520 -26.56 -11.44 22.23
N LYS A 521 -27.08 -12.05 21.14
CA LYS A 521 -27.54 -13.44 21.13
C LYS A 521 -26.40 -14.43 21.39
N THR A 522 -25.22 -14.19 20.83
CA THR A 522 -24.03 -15.05 21.04
C THR A 522 -23.55 -14.99 22.48
N ASN A 523 -23.51 -13.79 23.08
CA ASN A 523 -23.14 -13.63 24.49
C ASN A 523 -24.17 -14.27 25.42
N GLU A 524 -25.46 -14.18 25.11
CA GLU A 524 -26.50 -14.86 25.87
C GLU A 524 -26.36 -16.39 25.81
N ARG A 525 -26.05 -16.95 24.64
CA ARG A 525 -25.78 -18.39 24.48
C ARG A 525 -24.55 -18.85 25.24
N LYS A 526 -23.44 -18.09 25.17
CA LYS A 526 -22.22 -18.39 25.94
C LYS A 526 -22.46 -18.32 27.45
N ARG A 527 -23.27 -17.36 27.89
CA ARG A 527 -23.67 -17.25 29.30
C ARG A 527 -24.52 -18.45 29.74
N LYS A 528 -25.52 -18.85 28.94
CA LYS A 528 -26.34 -20.03 29.22
C LYS A 528 -25.53 -21.33 29.24
N ALA A 529 -24.63 -21.53 28.28
CA ALA A 529 -23.76 -22.71 28.25
C ALA A 529 -22.84 -22.79 29.48
N ARG A 530 -22.32 -21.65 29.95
CA ARG A 530 -21.52 -21.59 31.17
C ARG A 530 -22.36 -21.81 32.43
N GLU A 531 -23.58 -21.30 32.48
CA GLU A 531 -24.51 -21.57 33.59
C GLU A 531 -24.89 -23.06 33.64
N GLU A 532 -25.07 -23.72 32.49
CA GLU A 532 -25.31 -25.17 32.40
C GLU A 532 -24.09 -25.99 32.84
N GLU A 533 -22.87 -25.60 32.45
CA GLU A 533 -21.61 -26.25 32.88
C GLU A 533 -21.39 -26.09 34.40
N GLU A 534 -21.63 -24.91 34.95
CA GLU A 534 -21.56 -24.65 36.41
C GLU A 534 -22.66 -25.43 37.18
N GLU A 535 -23.86 -25.64 36.60
CA GLU A 535 -24.89 -26.49 37.19
C GLU A 535 -24.55 -28.00 37.13
N GLU A 536 -23.91 -28.46 36.05
CA GLU A 536 -23.49 -29.86 35.91
C GLU A 536 -22.36 -30.20 36.89
N GLU A 537 -21.36 -29.33 37.03
CA GLU A 537 -20.32 -29.45 38.07
C GLU A 537 -20.91 -29.44 39.49
N ALA A 538 -21.96 -28.66 39.74
CA ALA A 538 -22.63 -28.63 41.03
C ALA A 538 -23.44 -29.91 41.35
N ARG A 539 -23.89 -30.65 40.33
CA ARG A 539 -24.61 -31.93 40.52
C ARG A 539 -23.65 -33.08 40.81
N ASP A 540 -22.51 -33.14 40.12
CA ASP A 540 -21.51 -34.19 40.30
C ASP A 540 -20.71 -34.07 41.62
N GLY A 541 -20.72 -32.90 42.26
CA GLY A 541 -20.03 -32.68 43.55
C GLY A 541 -20.73 -33.25 44.79
N SER A 542 -21.85 -33.96 44.67
CA SER A 542 -22.70 -34.34 45.82
C SER A 542 -22.64 -35.80 46.29
N ASP A 543 -21.88 -36.68 45.63
CA ASP A 543 -21.93 -38.14 45.89
C ASP A 543 -20.60 -38.79 46.34
N ASP A 544 -19.77 -38.10 47.13
CA ASP A 544 -18.65 -38.77 47.82
C ASP A 544 -18.56 -38.44 49.31
N SER A 545 -19.47 -39.05 50.08
CA SER A 545 -19.26 -39.35 51.49
C SER A 545 -19.36 -40.86 51.73
N GLY A 546 -18.43 -41.63 51.15
CA GLY A 546 -18.29 -43.07 51.38
C GLY A 546 -16.84 -43.44 51.69
N GLY A 547 -16.46 -43.35 52.97
CA GLY A 547 -15.07 -43.39 53.39
C GLY A 547 -14.28 -44.69 53.14
N LYS A 548 -12.96 -44.55 53.13
CA LYS A 548 -12.03 -45.58 53.63
C LYS A 548 -10.66 -44.97 53.93
N ALA A 549 -10.24 -45.14 55.19
CA ALA A 549 -8.90 -44.86 55.66
C ALA A 549 -7.94 -45.98 55.27
N SER A 550 -6.77 -45.64 54.73
CA SER A 550 -5.52 -46.39 54.94
C SER A 550 -4.29 -45.62 54.41
N GLU A 551 -3.43 -45.26 55.36
CA GLU A 551 -1.96 -45.37 55.40
C GLU A 551 -1.05 -44.99 54.21
N ILE A 552 -0.24 -43.96 54.47
CA ILE A 552 1.23 -43.88 54.35
C ILE A 552 1.88 -44.46 53.07
N SER A 553 2.43 -43.59 52.21
CA SER A 553 3.89 -43.52 52.01
C SER A 553 4.34 -42.26 51.27
N THR A 554 5.53 -41.83 51.66
CA THR A 554 6.32 -40.68 51.23
C THR A 554 6.81 -40.79 49.78
N ALA A 555 6.70 -39.71 48.99
CA ALA A 555 7.78 -39.27 48.09
C ALA A 555 7.53 -37.83 47.60
N SER A 556 8.60 -37.05 47.68
CA SER A 556 8.78 -35.69 47.21
C SER A 556 8.43 -35.47 45.73
N ASN A 557 7.81 -34.33 45.41
CA ASN A 557 8.30 -33.47 44.34
C ASN A 557 7.76 -32.04 44.48
N ALA A 558 8.69 -31.10 44.52
CA ALA A 558 8.46 -29.68 44.59
C ALA A 558 8.11 -29.13 43.20
N THR A 559 7.04 -28.35 43.10
CA THR A 559 6.89 -27.36 42.02
C THR A 559 6.17 -26.14 42.58
N MET A 560 6.87 -25.00 42.53
CA MET A 560 6.43 -23.71 43.05
C MET A 560 5.14 -23.26 42.38
N ARG A 561 4.11 -22.95 43.18
CA ARG A 561 2.93 -22.20 42.75
C ARG A 561 2.91 -20.88 43.51
N VAL A 562 3.16 -19.79 42.77
CA VAL A 562 3.14 -18.41 43.27
C VAL A 562 1.69 -18.03 43.59
N THR A 563 1.41 -17.78 44.86
CA THR A 563 0.14 -17.27 45.36
C THR A 563 -0.05 -15.80 44.98
N ARG A 564 -1.16 -15.47 44.29
CA ARG A 564 -1.64 -14.09 44.15
C ARG A 564 -2.38 -13.70 45.43
N SER A 565 -1.85 -12.70 46.13
CA SER A 565 -2.47 -12.10 47.31
C SER A 565 -3.71 -11.29 46.94
N ALA A 566 -4.85 -11.64 47.54
CA ALA A 566 -6.06 -10.84 47.53
C ALA A 566 -5.98 -9.78 48.64
N THR A 567 -5.99 -8.50 48.27
CA THR A 567 -6.18 -7.39 49.23
C THR A 567 -7.64 -6.97 49.26
N LYS A 568 -8.23 -7.22 50.43
CA LYS A 568 -9.57 -6.86 50.88
C LYS A 568 -9.68 -5.33 50.98
N LYS A 569 -10.60 -4.71 50.22
CA LYS A 569 -10.87 -3.26 50.23
C LYS A 569 -12.02 -2.98 51.22
N ALA A 570 -11.73 -2.19 52.25
CA ALA A 570 -12.71 -1.71 53.22
C ALA A 570 -13.31 -0.37 52.76
N ASN A 571 -14.62 -0.22 52.97
CA ASN A 571 -15.41 0.99 52.74
C ASN A 571 -15.03 2.10 53.73
N GLY A 572 -15.00 3.34 53.25
CA GLY A 572 -14.94 4.54 54.06
C GLY A 572 -15.33 5.76 53.23
N ALA A 573 -16.54 6.25 53.43
CA ALA A 573 -17.11 7.44 52.80
C ALA A 573 -16.69 8.70 53.56
N VAL A 574 -16.16 9.72 52.87
CA VAL A 574 -16.29 11.16 53.19
C VAL A 574 -16.04 11.97 51.90
N ALA A 575 -16.96 12.86 51.56
CA ALA A 575 -16.76 14.00 50.64
C ALA A 575 -16.79 15.31 51.47
N PRO A 576 -16.55 16.55 50.95
CA PRO A 576 -16.08 17.04 49.64
C PRO A 576 -14.93 18.11 49.88
N PRO A 577 -14.57 19.16 49.07
CA PRO A 577 -15.31 19.92 48.04
C PRO A 577 -14.63 20.13 46.67
N ALA A 578 -15.45 20.62 45.74
CA ALA A 578 -15.18 20.92 44.33
C ALA A 578 -14.06 21.94 44.06
N PRO A 579 -13.37 21.86 42.90
CA PRO A 579 -12.57 22.97 42.39
C PRO A 579 -13.38 23.84 41.41
N LYS A 580 -13.39 25.14 41.67
CA LYS A 580 -13.85 26.23 40.79
C LYS A 580 -13.02 26.32 39.49
N PRO A 581 -13.57 26.91 38.42
CA PRO A 581 -12.99 26.87 37.07
C PRO A 581 -11.75 27.77 36.97
N LYS A 582 -10.74 27.33 36.20
CA LYS A 582 -9.62 28.18 35.80
C LYS A 582 -9.95 29.00 34.54
N PRO A 583 -9.45 30.24 34.45
CA PRO A 583 -9.89 31.23 33.48
C PRO A 583 -9.17 31.14 32.13
N ALA A 584 -9.83 31.71 31.12
CA ALA A 584 -9.33 31.97 29.79
C ALA A 584 -7.98 32.70 29.79
N ALA A 585 -7.03 32.19 29.02
CA ALA A 585 -5.77 32.87 28.73
C ALA A 585 -5.92 33.73 27.48
N ALA A 586 -6.14 35.04 27.70
CA ALA A 586 -5.84 36.09 26.74
C ALA A 586 -4.41 36.59 26.98
N ARG A 587 -3.55 36.55 25.96
CA ARG A 587 -2.32 37.37 25.85
C ARG A 587 -2.10 37.66 24.37
N LYS A 588 -2.52 38.84 23.90
CA LYS A 588 -1.79 40.13 23.89
C LYS A 588 -0.47 40.07 23.13
N ALA A 589 -0.53 40.70 21.95
CA ALA A 589 0.58 41.19 21.16
C ALA A 589 1.55 42.04 21.99
N ALA A 590 2.84 41.81 21.79
CA ALA A 590 3.90 42.71 22.21
C ALA A 590 4.62 43.22 20.95
N ALA A 591 4.36 44.48 20.62
CA ALA A 591 5.15 45.25 19.68
C ALA A 591 6.49 45.58 20.31
N ILE A 592 7.59 45.22 19.65
CA ILE A 592 8.93 45.74 19.96
C ILE A 592 9.31 46.73 18.87
N LYS A 593 9.17 48.02 19.20
CA LYS A 593 9.87 49.13 18.53
C LYS A 593 11.31 49.15 19.04
N GLY A 594 12.28 48.99 18.15
CA GLY A 594 13.70 49.23 18.41
C GLY A 594 14.33 50.00 17.27
N LYS A 595 14.44 51.32 17.43
CA LYS A 595 15.11 52.24 16.50
C LYS A 595 16.63 52.03 16.52
N GLY A 596 17.21 51.93 15.33
CA GLY A 596 18.35 52.73 14.86
C GLY A 596 19.74 52.54 15.49
N ARG A 597 20.72 52.23 14.63
CA ARG A 597 21.98 52.99 14.58
C ARG A 597 22.69 52.83 13.23
N LYS A 598 22.82 53.97 12.53
CA LYS A 598 23.80 54.22 11.47
C LYS A 598 25.21 54.17 12.07
N ALA A 599 26.17 53.61 11.35
CA ALA A 599 27.56 54.06 11.40
C ALA A 599 28.18 53.84 10.01
N ALA A 600 28.54 54.95 9.37
CA ALA A 600 29.37 54.99 8.18
C ALA A 600 30.84 54.88 8.58
N ARG A 601 31.66 54.24 7.74
CA ARG A 601 33.06 54.66 7.56
C ARG A 601 33.60 54.21 6.20
N ALA A 602 33.92 55.20 5.37
CA ALA A 602 34.91 55.13 4.28
C ALA A 602 36.32 54.92 4.91
N THR A 603 37.40 54.49 4.27
CA THR A 603 37.89 54.66 2.89
C THR A 603 39.19 53.84 2.75
N ALA A 604 39.55 53.53 1.50
CA ALA A 604 40.90 53.61 0.92
C ALA A 604 41.56 52.33 0.37
N ASN A 605 41.64 52.34 -0.97
CA ASN A 605 42.80 52.06 -1.83
C ASN A 605 43.38 50.65 -2.00
N GLY A 606 43.45 50.23 -3.27
CA GLY A 606 44.33 49.18 -3.75
C GLY A 606 44.17 48.85 -5.23
N LYS A 607 44.61 49.74 -6.13
CA LYS A 607 44.80 49.47 -7.57
C LYS A 607 45.70 48.23 -7.79
N LYS A 608 45.32 47.34 -8.71
CA LYS A 608 46.26 46.73 -9.69
C LYS A 608 45.51 46.28 -10.95
N LYS A 609 45.82 46.94 -12.06
CA LYS A 609 45.58 46.52 -13.44
C LYS A 609 46.63 45.49 -13.85
N THR A 610 46.27 44.57 -14.75
CA THR A 610 46.96 44.13 -16.00
C THR A 610 46.43 42.73 -16.42
N PRO A 611 46.58 42.27 -17.68
CA PRO A 611 45.85 42.76 -18.83
C PRO A 611 45.21 41.61 -19.67
N ASP A 612 44.38 42.07 -20.59
CA ASP A 612 43.81 41.41 -21.76
C ASP A 612 44.83 40.57 -22.56
N GLN A 613 44.47 39.33 -22.89
CA GLN A 613 45.04 38.58 -24.01
C GLN A 613 43.89 38.17 -24.93
N GLY A 614 43.70 38.93 -25.99
CA GLY A 614 42.98 38.48 -27.18
C GLY A 614 43.89 37.69 -28.11
N LEU A 615 43.26 36.89 -28.97
CA LEU A 615 43.58 36.54 -30.38
C LEU A 615 42.94 35.16 -30.71
N PRO A 616 42.66 34.83 -31.98
CA PRO A 616 41.95 35.63 -32.99
C PRO A 616 40.86 34.83 -33.74
N ASN A 617 40.06 35.56 -34.51
CA ASN A 617 39.24 35.06 -35.62
C ASN A 617 40.07 34.32 -36.69
N GLY A 618 39.45 33.35 -37.36
CA GLY A 618 39.90 32.90 -38.69
C GLY A 618 39.19 31.69 -39.29
N LYS A 619 38.16 31.99 -40.10
CA LYS A 619 37.50 31.18 -41.16
C LYS A 619 36.52 30.07 -40.76
#